data_AF-A0AAJ2RFJ3-F1
#
_entry.id   AF-A0AAJ2RFJ3-F1
#
_cell.length_a   1.000
_cell.length_b   1.000
_cell.length_c   1.000
_cell.angle_alpha   90.00
_cell.angle_beta   90.00
_cell.angle_gamma   90.00
#
_symmetry.space_group_name_H-M   'P 1'
#
loop_
_entity.id
_entity.type
_entity.pdbx_description
1 polymer ?
#
loop_
_entity_poly.entity_id
_entity_poly.type
_entity_poly.pdbx_seq_one_letter_code
_entity_poly.pdbx_strand_id
1 'polypeptide(L)'
;MIDFNAEIISFKSIGNILLNDNISQYIEDMYFNFNVGVKEYLIPFPFNEVNIAYVLDDGVMRVSTTQAGVIISVGCNENYKGKYKDTLYTGITMGKLLDLTKSQRILNGTLVVNENYGLSFTLPSPYDEIADYIEHIPLDLKLNEIYVSDKSFWAPKKN
;
A
#
# COMPACT_ATOMS: atom_id res chain seq x y z
N MET A 1 15.33 -3.40 11.37
CA MET A 1 15.08 -1.99 11.67
C MET A 1 14.32 -1.39 10.50
N ILE A 2 13.22 -0.72 10.81
CA ILE A 2 12.31 -0.07 9.86
C ILE A 2 13.04 1.12 9.25
N ASP A 3 12.96 1.26 7.93
CA ASP A 3 13.69 2.30 7.19
C ASP A 3 12.82 2.94 6.11
N PHE A 4 12.51 4.22 6.25
CA PHE A 4 11.68 4.97 5.29
C PHE A 4 12.37 5.24 3.93
N ASN A 5 13.61 4.80 3.76
CA ASN A 5 14.38 4.90 2.51
C ASN A 5 14.52 3.56 1.80
N ALA A 6 14.12 2.45 2.43
CA ALA A 6 14.31 1.12 1.87
C ALA A 6 13.53 0.92 0.56
N GLU A 7 14.02 0.07 -0.32
CA GLU A 7 13.33 -0.25 -1.57
C GLU A 7 11.92 -0.79 -1.31
N ILE A 8 10.96 -0.38 -2.14
CA ILE A 8 9.63 -0.99 -2.20
C ILE A 8 9.75 -2.27 -3.03
N ILE A 9 9.42 -3.41 -2.44
CA ILE A 9 9.52 -4.71 -3.11
C ILE A 9 8.13 -5.34 -3.24
N SER A 10 7.64 -5.43 -4.47
CA SER A 10 6.33 -6.03 -4.80
C SER A 10 6.14 -7.42 -4.17
N PHE A 11 4.96 -7.67 -3.62
CA PHE A 11 4.59 -8.90 -2.89
C PHE A 11 5.48 -9.24 -1.67
N LYS A 12 6.34 -8.32 -1.22
CA LYS A 12 7.35 -8.64 -0.21
C LYS A 12 7.44 -7.63 0.91
N SER A 13 7.76 -6.36 0.62
CA SER A 13 8.08 -5.42 1.71
C SER A 13 8.03 -3.94 1.33
N ILE A 14 7.81 -3.13 2.36
CA ILE A 14 8.14 -1.69 2.40
C ILE A 14 8.83 -1.44 3.74
N GLY A 15 9.88 -0.61 3.74
CA GLY A 15 10.63 -0.22 4.94
C GLY A 15 11.22 -1.36 5.74
N ASN A 16 11.68 -2.42 5.06
CA ASN A 16 12.16 -3.67 5.66
C ASN A 16 11.11 -4.43 6.51
N ILE A 17 9.83 -4.07 6.39
CA ILE A 17 8.72 -4.83 6.98
C ILE A 17 8.23 -5.82 5.93
N LEU A 18 8.32 -7.12 6.25
CA LEU A 18 7.96 -8.20 5.34
C LEU A 18 6.49 -8.59 5.50
N LEU A 19 5.84 -8.85 4.36
CA LEU A 19 4.54 -9.52 4.35
C LEU A 19 4.66 -10.94 4.89
N ASN A 20 3.59 -11.42 5.53
CA ASN A 20 3.47 -12.72 6.19
C ASN A 20 4.32 -12.92 7.45
N ASP A 21 5.19 -11.96 7.80
CA ASP A 21 5.80 -11.96 9.12
C ASP A 21 4.77 -11.60 10.20
N ASN A 22 5.15 -11.87 11.45
CA ASN A 22 4.38 -11.42 12.59
C ASN A 22 4.84 -10.03 13.04
N ILE A 23 3.89 -9.14 13.30
CA ILE A 23 4.15 -7.77 13.75
C ILE A 23 5.02 -7.69 15.01
N SER A 24 4.97 -8.70 15.89
CA SER A 24 5.80 -8.76 17.11
C SER A 24 7.30 -8.63 16.84
N GLN A 25 7.78 -9.00 15.64
CA GLN A 25 9.17 -8.83 15.24
C GLN A 25 9.58 -7.36 15.07
N TYR A 26 8.61 -6.47 14.89
CA TYR A 26 8.83 -5.05 14.58
C TYR A 26 8.37 -4.12 15.70
N ILE A 27 7.53 -4.59 16.64
CA ILE A 27 6.90 -3.77 17.68
C ILE A 27 7.92 -2.97 18.50
N GLU A 28 9.00 -3.59 18.96
CA GLU A 28 10.01 -2.87 19.77
C GLU A 28 10.60 -1.68 19.00
N ASP A 29 11.02 -1.91 17.76
CA ASP A 29 11.56 -0.88 16.87
C ASP A 29 10.53 0.21 16.53
N MET A 30 9.27 -0.20 16.27
CA MET A 30 8.16 0.72 16.00
C MET A 30 7.95 1.72 17.12
N TYR A 31 7.79 1.23 18.36
CA TYR A 31 7.47 2.09 19.50
C TYR A 31 8.70 2.83 20.05
N PHE A 32 9.91 2.35 19.75
CA PHE A 32 11.14 3.04 20.16
C PHE A 32 11.48 4.21 19.22
N ASN A 33 11.30 4.04 17.91
CA ASN A 33 11.79 5.00 16.92
C ASN A 33 10.71 5.88 16.29
N PHE A 34 9.43 5.56 16.42
CA PHE A 34 8.36 6.23 15.69
C PHE A 34 7.17 6.58 16.58
N ASN A 35 6.36 7.55 16.14
CA ASN A 35 5.05 7.80 16.73
C ASN A 35 4.06 6.79 16.16
N VAL A 36 3.46 5.95 17.02
CA VAL A 36 2.60 4.85 16.59
C VAL A 36 1.14 5.10 16.99
N GLY A 37 0.27 5.24 16.00
CA GLY A 37 -1.18 5.12 16.15
C GLY A 37 -1.66 3.70 15.83
N VAL A 38 -2.66 3.21 16.55
CA VAL A 38 -3.25 1.88 16.32
C VAL A 38 -4.75 2.02 16.08
N LYS A 39 -5.27 1.37 15.04
CA LYS A 39 -6.70 1.38 14.70
C LYS A 39 -7.15 -0.02 14.33
N GLU A 40 -8.28 -0.43 14.88
CA GLU A 40 -8.99 -1.63 14.42
C GLU A 40 -9.94 -1.26 13.28
N TYR A 41 -10.06 -2.14 12.30
CA TYR A 41 -11.03 -1.98 11.22
C TYR A 41 -11.61 -3.34 10.81
N LEU A 42 -12.88 -3.31 10.41
CA LEU A 42 -13.61 -4.50 10.00
C LEU A 42 -13.44 -4.70 8.50
N ILE A 43 -13.11 -5.92 8.09
CA ILE A 43 -13.33 -6.36 6.72
C ILE A 43 -14.85 -6.56 6.56
N PRO A 44 -15.49 -5.85 5.62
CA PRO A 44 -16.93 -5.97 5.41
C PRO A 44 -17.32 -7.39 4.98
N PHE A 45 -18.61 -7.68 5.09
CA PHE A 45 -19.23 -8.95 4.68
C PHE A 45 -18.72 -9.41 3.30
N PRO A 46 -18.45 -10.73 3.09
CA PRO A 46 -18.79 -11.87 3.95
C PRO A 46 -17.76 -12.24 5.03
N PHE A 47 -16.65 -11.51 5.17
CA PHE A 47 -15.52 -11.95 6.01
C PHE A 47 -15.76 -11.67 7.50
N ASN A 48 -16.27 -10.47 7.83
CA ASN A 48 -16.47 -10.03 9.21
C ASN A 48 -15.22 -10.20 10.11
N GLU A 49 -14.03 -10.11 9.51
CA GLU A 49 -12.75 -10.21 10.20
C GLU A 49 -12.33 -8.83 10.73
N VAL A 50 -11.70 -8.80 11.90
CA VAL A 50 -11.08 -7.58 12.43
C VAL A 50 -9.60 -7.60 12.07
N ASN A 51 -9.15 -6.52 11.43
CA ASN A 51 -7.74 -6.25 11.19
C ASN A 51 -7.28 -5.08 12.04
N ILE A 52 -5.96 -5.01 12.25
CA ILE A 52 -5.29 -3.97 13.02
C ILE A 52 -4.38 -3.19 12.08
N ALA A 53 -4.47 -1.87 12.09
CA ALA A 53 -3.58 -0.97 11.38
C ALA A 53 -2.68 -0.23 12.37
N TYR A 54 -1.36 -0.37 12.20
CA TYR A 54 -0.34 0.42 12.86
C TYR A 54 0.06 1.56 11.92
N VAL A 55 -0.06 2.79 12.38
CA VAL A 55 0.18 4.02 11.62
C VAL A 55 1.40 4.71 12.23
N LEU A 56 2.49 4.75 11.48
CA LEU A 56 3.77 5.31 11.92
C LEU A 56 3.91 6.73 11.37
N ASP A 57 4.34 7.65 12.24
CA ASP A 57 4.65 9.06 11.93
C ASP A 57 3.60 9.72 11.03
N ASP A 58 2.40 9.93 11.56
CA ASP A 58 1.29 10.57 10.85
C ASP A 58 0.95 9.93 9.49
N GLY A 59 1.22 8.63 9.35
CA GLY A 59 0.88 7.84 8.18
C GLY A 59 1.95 7.80 7.10
N VAL A 60 3.20 8.20 7.40
CA VAL A 60 4.34 7.92 6.49
C VAL A 60 4.39 6.43 6.15
N MET A 61 4.09 5.57 7.13
CA MET A 61 3.93 4.14 6.91
C MET A 61 2.67 3.62 7.61
N ARG A 62 1.98 2.67 6.98
CA ARG A 62 0.86 1.93 7.56
C ARG A 62 1.12 0.44 7.43
N VAL A 63 0.97 -0.30 8.53
CA VAL A 63 1.13 -1.75 8.57
C VAL A 63 -0.19 -2.36 8.98
N SER A 64 -0.80 -3.12 8.07
CA SER A 64 -2.06 -3.82 8.33
C SER A 64 -1.78 -5.27 8.66
N THR A 65 -2.41 -5.74 9.73
CA THR A 65 -2.28 -7.11 10.21
C THR A 65 -3.63 -7.75 10.42
N THR A 66 -3.66 -9.08 10.39
CA THR A 66 -4.75 -9.84 11.00
C THR A 66 -4.74 -9.65 12.52
N GLN A 67 -5.80 -10.06 13.22
CA GLN A 67 -5.82 -10.12 14.69
C GLN A 67 -4.72 -11.03 15.28
N ALA A 68 -4.28 -12.05 14.53
CA ALA A 68 -3.15 -12.91 14.95
C ALA A 68 -1.77 -12.22 14.76
N GLY A 69 -1.75 -10.98 14.26
CA GLY A 69 -0.54 -10.19 14.04
C GLY A 69 0.19 -10.52 12.74
N VAL A 70 -0.39 -11.29 11.83
CA VAL A 70 0.22 -11.58 10.52
C VAL A 70 0.09 -10.34 9.63
N ILE A 71 1.21 -9.84 9.11
CA ILE A 71 1.25 -8.66 8.24
C ILE A 71 0.73 -9.04 6.86
N ILE A 72 -0.36 -8.38 6.45
CA ILE A 72 -1.06 -8.67 5.18
C ILE A 72 -0.88 -7.54 4.15
N SER A 73 -0.55 -6.34 4.61
CA SER A 73 -0.28 -5.19 3.74
C SER A 73 0.61 -4.18 4.45
N VAL A 74 1.46 -3.52 3.67
CA VAL A 74 2.24 -2.36 4.11
C VAL A 74 2.05 -1.24 3.10
N GLY A 75 1.72 -0.04 3.57
CA GLY A 75 1.56 1.16 2.77
C GLY A 75 2.49 2.27 3.20
N CYS A 76 2.71 3.22 2.30
CA CYS A 76 3.49 4.42 2.56
C CYS A 76 2.96 5.62 1.78
N ASN A 77 3.26 6.83 2.25
CA ASN A 77 2.83 8.08 1.61
C ASN A 77 4.02 8.87 0.98
N GLU A 78 3.79 10.09 0.52
CA GLU A 78 4.76 10.96 -0.16
C GLU A 78 6.00 11.33 0.67
N ASN A 79 5.96 11.10 1.99
CA ASN A 79 7.10 11.34 2.86
C ASN A 79 8.08 10.15 2.88
N TYR A 80 7.67 8.97 2.44
CA TYR A 80 8.55 7.82 2.22
C TYR A 80 9.48 8.08 1.02
N LYS A 81 10.75 7.70 1.13
CA LYS A 81 11.79 8.04 0.14
C LYS A 81 12.24 6.88 -0.73
N GLY A 82 11.97 5.66 -0.29
CA GLY A 82 12.25 4.47 -1.08
C GLY A 82 11.38 4.38 -2.33
N LYS A 83 11.85 3.61 -3.31
CA LYS A 83 11.23 3.48 -4.63
C LYS A 83 11.07 2.01 -4.98
N TYR A 84 10.16 1.71 -5.91
CA TYR A 84 10.09 0.41 -6.55
C TYR A 84 10.94 0.43 -7.82
N LYS A 85 11.94 -0.47 -7.89
CA LYS A 85 12.88 -0.59 -9.02
C LYS A 85 13.49 0.76 -9.43
N ASP A 86 13.81 1.60 -8.44
CA ASP A 86 14.33 2.97 -8.59
C ASP A 86 13.51 3.95 -9.46
N THR A 87 12.32 3.56 -9.90
CA THR A 87 11.55 4.29 -10.93
C THR A 87 10.21 4.81 -10.41
N LEU A 88 9.49 3.98 -9.66
CA LEU A 88 8.14 4.29 -9.17
C LEU A 88 8.20 4.65 -7.68
N TYR A 89 7.51 5.74 -7.29
CA TYR A 89 7.61 6.33 -5.96
C TYR A 89 6.34 7.09 -5.60
N THR A 90 6.12 7.32 -4.31
CA THR A 90 4.98 8.09 -3.80
C THR A 90 5.08 9.56 -4.20
N GLY A 91 3.94 10.19 -4.53
CA GLY A 91 3.89 11.55 -5.06
C GLY A 91 4.25 11.66 -6.55
N ILE A 92 4.43 10.54 -7.26
CA ILE A 92 4.54 10.52 -8.72
C ILE A 92 3.25 11.06 -9.36
N THR A 93 3.40 11.83 -10.44
CA THR A 93 2.26 12.29 -11.23
C THR A 93 1.77 11.19 -12.17
N MET A 94 0.47 11.14 -12.45
CA MET A 94 -0.14 10.16 -13.35
C MET A 94 0.56 10.09 -14.71
N GLY A 95 0.85 11.23 -15.34
CA GLY A 95 1.54 11.29 -16.64
C GLY A 95 2.94 10.66 -16.58
N LYS A 96 3.72 10.96 -15.54
CA LYS A 96 5.02 10.33 -15.33
C LYS A 96 4.91 8.82 -15.11
N LEU A 97 3.89 8.37 -14.40
CA LEU A 97 3.63 6.94 -14.21
C LEU A 97 3.31 6.26 -15.54
N LEU A 98 2.45 6.87 -16.37
CA LEU A 98 2.12 6.36 -17.72
C LEU A 98 3.37 6.23 -18.60
N ASP A 99 4.27 7.20 -18.57
CA ASP A 99 5.54 7.14 -19.32
C ASP A 99 6.47 5.99 -18.88
N LEU A 100 6.42 5.62 -17.59
CA LEU A 100 7.29 4.61 -16.99
C LEU A 100 6.71 3.20 -17.02
N THR A 101 5.45 3.03 -17.42
CA THR A 101 4.73 1.76 -17.30
C THR A 101 4.07 1.36 -18.62
N LYS A 102 3.99 0.05 -18.86
CA LYS A 102 3.48 -0.56 -20.11
C LYS A 102 1.97 -0.77 -20.10
N SER A 103 1.39 -0.96 -18.92
CA SER A 103 -0.04 -1.15 -18.74
C SER A 103 -0.47 -0.61 -17.38
N GLN A 104 -1.73 -0.18 -17.29
CA GLN A 104 -2.34 0.28 -16.06
C GLN A 104 -3.78 -0.22 -16.00
N ARG A 105 -4.28 -0.47 -14.79
CA ARG A 105 -5.65 -0.90 -14.54
C ARG A 105 -6.16 -0.33 -13.23
N ILE A 106 -7.37 0.21 -13.25
CA ILE A 106 -8.07 0.62 -12.04
C ILE A 106 -8.81 -0.60 -11.49
N LEU A 107 -8.61 -0.89 -10.21
CA LEU A 107 -9.29 -1.95 -9.47
C LEU A 107 -9.62 -1.44 -8.08
N ASN A 108 -10.91 -1.38 -7.74
CA ASN A 108 -11.41 -1.01 -6.41
C ASN A 108 -10.75 0.27 -5.84
N GLY A 109 -10.73 1.35 -6.63
CA GLY A 109 -10.12 2.63 -6.22
C GLY A 109 -8.59 2.65 -6.16
N THR A 110 -7.93 1.64 -6.73
CA THR A 110 -6.47 1.58 -6.80
C THR A 110 -5.99 1.38 -8.23
N LEU A 111 -4.78 1.87 -8.52
CA LEU A 111 -4.10 1.70 -9.79
C LEU A 111 -3.05 0.59 -9.69
N VAL A 112 -3.23 -0.46 -10.49
CA VAL A 112 -2.24 -1.53 -10.71
C VAL A 112 -1.50 -1.25 -12.01
N VAL A 113 -0.18 -1.39 -12.01
CA VAL A 113 0.67 -1.14 -13.17
C VAL A 113 1.41 -2.40 -13.62
N ASN A 114 1.66 -2.54 -14.92
CA ASN A 114 2.41 -3.65 -15.52
C ASN A 114 1.87 -5.06 -15.15
N GLU A 115 0.56 -5.17 -14.87
CA GLU A 115 -0.07 -6.39 -14.33
C GLU A 115 0.62 -6.91 -13.04
N ASN A 116 1.28 -6.02 -12.28
CA ASN A 116 1.96 -6.34 -11.05
C ASN A 116 1.05 -6.10 -9.84
N TYR A 117 0.30 -7.14 -9.48
CA TYR A 117 -0.65 -7.08 -8.36
C TYR A 117 0.01 -6.98 -6.98
N GLY A 118 1.33 -7.12 -6.84
CA GLY A 118 1.99 -6.99 -5.54
C GLY A 118 2.27 -5.55 -5.13
N LEU A 119 1.90 -4.59 -5.98
CA LEU A 119 2.06 -3.16 -5.75
C LEU A 119 0.86 -2.42 -6.34
N SER A 120 0.29 -1.48 -5.58
CA SER A 120 -0.79 -0.62 -6.06
C SER A 120 -0.59 0.82 -5.59
N PHE A 121 -1.15 1.76 -6.35
CA PHE A 121 -1.26 3.15 -5.95
C PHE A 121 -2.71 3.44 -5.55
N THR A 122 -2.92 4.15 -4.44
CA THR A 122 -4.25 4.66 -4.10
C THR A 122 -4.61 5.79 -5.05
N LEU A 123 -5.79 5.74 -5.67
CA LEU A 123 -6.32 6.88 -6.39
C LEU A 123 -7.00 7.82 -5.40
N PRO A 124 -6.72 9.13 -5.45
CA PRO A 124 -7.45 10.09 -4.63
C PRO A 124 -8.84 10.34 -5.22
N SER A 125 -9.81 10.60 -4.35
CA SER A 125 -11.12 11.10 -4.75
C SER A 125 -10.99 12.38 -5.60
N PRO A 126 -11.76 12.55 -6.68
CA PRO A 126 -12.91 11.73 -7.11
C PRO A 126 -12.57 10.61 -8.12
N TYR A 127 -11.30 10.19 -8.22
CA TYR A 127 -10.83 9.24 -9.24
C TYR A 127 -10.72 7.79 -8.75
N ASP A 128 -11.34 7.49 -7.61
CA ASP A 128 -11.29 6.20 -6.90
C ASP A 128 -12.57 5.36 -7.09
N GLU A 129 -13.44 5.75 -8.01
CA GLU A 129 -14.72 5.10 -8.24
C GLU A 129 -14.64 3.95 -9.27
N ILE A 130 -15.56 3.00 -9.18
CA ILE A 130 -15.60 1.83 -10.08
C ILE A 130 -15.83 2.23 -11.55
N ALA A 131 -16.48 3.36 -11.78
CA ALA A 131 -16.80 3.86 -13.12
C ALA A 131 -15.68 4.71 -13.73
N ASP A 132 -14.56 4.90 -13.04
CA ASP A 132 -13.46 5.72 -13.54
C ASP A 132 -12.63 5.01 -14.59
N TYR A 133 -12.18 5.80 -15.56
CA TYR A 133 -11.32 5.36 -16.65
C TYR A 133 -10.01 6.14 -16.58
N ILE A 134 -8.90 5.48 -16.88
CA ILE A 134 -7.55 6.07 -16.87
C ILE A 134 -7.49 7.34 -17.72
N GLU A 135 -8.21 7.38 -18.84
CA GLU A 135 -8.27 8.50 -19.77
C GLU A 135 -8.86 9.79 -19.16
N HIS A 136 -9.64 9.67 -18.08
CA HIS A 136 -10.25 10.81 -17.40
C HIS A 136 -9.40 11.33 -16.23
N ILE A 137 -8.31 10.64 -15.89
CA ILE A 137 -7.43 11.03 -14.79
C ILE A 137 -6.44 12.10 -15.28
N PRO A 138 -6.38 13.29 -14.65
CA PRO A 138 -5.44 14.33 -15.03
C PRO A 138 -3.98 13.85 -14.94
N LEU A 139 -3.17 14.20 -15.94
CA LEU A 139 -1.77 13.78 -16.01
C LEU A 139 -0.91 14.36 -14.88
N ASP A 140 -1.31 15.49 -14.30
CA ASP A 140 -0.66 16.16 -13.17
C ASP A 140 -1.15 15.67 -11.80
N LEU A 141 -2.17 14.79 -11.75
CA LEU A 141 -2.65 14.20 -10.52
C LEU A 141 -1.52 13.44 -9.81
N LYS A 142 -1.29 13.75 -8.53
CA LYS A 142 -0.29 13.06 -7.72
C LYS A 142 -0.86 11.82 -7.05
N LEU A 143 -0.12 10.73 -7.16
CA LEU A 143 -0.41 9.45 -6.53
C LEU A 143 0.45 9.32 -5.27
N ASN A 144 -0.10 9.78 -4.15
CA ASN A 144 0.66 9.98 -2.92
C ASN A 144 0.88 8.70 -2.11
N GLU A 145 0.08 7.66 -2.32
CA GLU A 145 0.18 6.44 -1.53
C GLU A 145 0.47 5.22 -2.39
N ILE A 146 1.39 4.38 -1.91
CA ILE A 146 1.71 3.07 -2.47
C ILE A 146 1.49 2.01 -1.40
N TYR A 147 0.87 0.90 -1.79
CA TYR A 147 0.74 -0.30 -0.97
C TYR A 147 1.39 -1.51 -1.62
N VAL A 148 1.95 -2.38 -0.79
CA VAL A 148 2.35 -3.74 -1.12
C VAL A 148 1.51 -4.70 -0.29
N SER A 149 0.83 -5.61 -0.96
CA SER A 149 -0.07 -6.60 -0.34
C SER A 149 0.26 -8.01 -0.80
N ASP A 150 -0.18 -8.99 -0.02
CA ASP A 150 -0.03 -10.40 -0.39
C ASP A 150 -1.00 -10.79 -1.53
N LYS A 151 -0.92 -12.04 -1.97
CA LYS A 151 -1.80 -12.55 -3.04
C LYS A 151 -3.26 -12.69 -2.61
N SER A 152 -3.55 -12.71 -1.31
CA SER A 152 -4.92 -12.89 -0.80
C SER A 152 -5.78 -11.66 -1.06
N PHE A 153 -5.16 -10.47 -1.15
CA PHE A 153 -5.86 -9.22 -1.45
C PHE A 153 -6.63 -9.28 -2.79
N TRP A 154 -6.06 -9.95 -3.78
CA TRP A 154 -6.65 -10.07 -5.13
C TRP A 154 -7.35 -11.41 -5.37
N ALA A 155 -7.24 -12.34 -4.43
CA ALA A 155 -7.83 -13.65 -4.59
C ALA A 155 -9.36 -13.52 -4.68
N PRO A 156 -10.02 -14.27 -5.59
CA PRO A 156 -11.45 -14.43 -5.55
C PRO A 156 -11.82 -14.92 -4.16
N LYS A 157 -12.53 -14.07 -3.45
CA LYS A 157 -13.05 -14.32 -2.12
C LYS A 157 -14.10 -15.44 -2.29
N LYS A 158 -13.72 -16.68 -1.97
CA LYS A 158 -14.60 -17.86 -2.10
C LYS A 158 -15.81 -17.64 -1.18
N ASN A 159 -16.99 -17.63 -1.79
CA ASN A 159 -18.28 -17.66 -1.09
C ASN A 159 -18.50 -19.01 -0.42
#